data_AF-A0A8J6MSB2-F1
#
_entry.id   AF-A0A8J6MSB2-F1
#
_cell.length_a   1.000
_cell.length_b   1.000
_cell.length_c   1.000
_cell.angle_alpha   90.00
_cell.angle_beta   90.00
_cell.angle_gamma   90.00
#
_symmetry.space_group_name_H-M   'P 1'
#
loop_
_entity.id
_entity.type
_entity.pdbx_description
1 polymer ?
#
loop_
_entity_poly.entity_id
_entity_poly.type
_entity_poly.pdbx_seq_one_letter_code
_entity_poly.pdbx_strand_id
1 'polypeptide(L)'
;MPSFIRKLSLFALVSFFGIAQAGQTEPKITMQAGQTQVLAIPSGSTLDLNPRKIIEIEAFGKGQVRLLALKSGIVLLKAKNSETEKTWLIEVLGRDQQSDWLLRSEWQSFFCARSGVHCDLENKVISGTTDDLSWFYEARDTCKKKMPCSWQVLLSDAAAAKASVNLGPLLAHFPFKLTPDGQIRLESFCDETDKKSLEKVVANLAETYHIAPQISCALRAPDLWAIDVLVTAERKGQGEISNPLQWEKIEIPERQPLRATLAGLSQTSGMRILAQPALSLSLGGTAILRDGQEIQTLAVQKDTEEILWKTSGFRLELKLIEIKDEKARVQIHMNLSQPQAGLRTIDASEFVSELWLPLSVLQKVGRLEATLDGSETHKVPWLSAIPFLGVLFRWDGDTHAKSQVDIFLRIRPGALNEDSPDTEHSPETG
;
A
#
# COMPACT_ATOMS: atom_id res chain seq x y z
N MET A 1 -44.52 32.16 -34.73
CA MET A 1 -44.70 33.33 -35.63
C MET A 1 -46.05 33.99 -35.31
N PRO A 2 -46.15 35.31 -35.46
CA PRO A 2 -46.55 36.33 -34.46
C PRO A 2 -48.08 36.48 -34.35
N SER A 3 -48.75 37.31 -33.52
CA SER A 3 -48.53 38.58 -32.81
C SER A 3 -49.66 38.70 -31.76
N PHE A 4 -49.42 39.12 -30.52
CA PHE A 4 -49.48 40.52 -30.02
C PHE A 4 -50.88 41.20 -30.06
N ILE A 5 -51.28 41.71 -28.88
CA ILE A 5 -52.11 42.90 -28.55
C ILE A 5 -53.52 42.66 -27.95
N ARG A 6 -53.58 42.83 -26.60
CA ARG A 6 -54.40 43.75 -25.75
C ARG A 6 -55.93 43.87 -26.04
N LYS A 7 -56.85 44.06 -25.08
CA LYS A 7 -56.83 44.92 -23.88
C LYS A 7 -58.20 44.86 -23.14
N LEU A 8 -58.22 45.41 -21.91
CA LEU A 8 -59.36 45.84 -21.05
C LEU A 8 -60.17 44.74 -20.36
N SER A 9 -60.67 44.87 -19.12
CA SER A 9 -60.54 45.81 -17.99
C SER A 9 -61.52 45.26 -16.95
N LEU A 10 -61.19 45.20 -15.65
CA LEU A 10 -62.13 45.65 -14.61
C LEU A 10 -61.44 45.73 -13.25
N PHE A 11 -61.73 46.84 -12.58
CA PHE A 11 -61.43 47.16 -11.20
C PHE A 11 -62.08 46.17 -10.21
N ALA A 12 -61.35 45.77 -9.18
CA ALA A 12 -61.92 45.40 -7.90
C ALA A 12 -61.03 45.97 -6.78
N LEU A 13 -61.60 46.95 -6.07
CA LEU A 13 -61.08 47.52 -4.84
C LEU A 13 -61.29 46.49 -3.73
N VAL A 14 -60.22 45.98 -3.11
CA VAL A 14 -60.30 45.28 -1.83
C VAL A 14 -59.20 45.81 -0.92
N SER A 15 -59.64 46.60 0.05
CA SER A 15 -58.86 47.02 1.21
C SER A 15 -58.66 45.82 2.13
N PHE A 16 -57.42 45.44 2.42
CA PHE A 16 -57.09 44.67 3.61
C PHE A 16 -55.79 45.18 4.23
N PHE A 17 -55.92 45.70 5.45
CA PHE A 17 -54.84 45.93 6.39
C PHE A 17 -54.06 44.61 6.59
N GLY A 18 -52.84 44.54 6.05
CA GLY A 18 -51.90 43.46 6.25
C GLY A 18 -50.76 43.95 7.15
N ILE A 19 -50.76 43.46 8.38
CA ILE A 19 -49.78 43.68 9.44
C ILE A 19 -48.36 43.47 8.89
N ALA A 20 -47.50 44.49 9.01
CA ALA A 20 -46.07 44.36 8.80
C ALA A 20 -45.51 43.35 9.81
N GLN A 21 -45.39 42.09 9.40
CA GLN A 21 -44.67 41.08 10.16
C GLN A 21 -43.20 41.50 10.23
N ALA A 22 -42.71 41.60 11.46
CA ALA A 22 -41.32 41.85 11.79
C ALA A 22 -40.41 40.99 10.89
N GLY A 23 -39.60 41.66 10.07
CA GLY A 23 -38.63 41.01 9.20
C GLY A 23 -37.72 40.12 10.03
N GLN A 24 -37.90 38.80 9.90
CA GLN A 24 -36.90 37.85 10.36
C GLN A 24 -35.64 38.13 9.56
N THR A 25 -34.65 38.71 10.22
CA THR A 25 -33.33 38.95 9.65
C THR A 25 -32.80 37.64 9.09
N GLU A 26 -32.52 37.63 7.80
CA GLU A 26 -31.97 36.45 7.12
C GLU A 26 -30.73 35.95 7.89
N PRO A 27 -30.64 34.64 8.19
CA PRO A 27 -29.52 34.08 8.92
C PRO A 27 -28.22 34.34 8.16
N LYS A 28 -27.35 35.18 8.73
CA LYS A 28 -26.01 35.44 8.22
C LYS A 28 -25.05 34.37 8.71
N ILE A 29 -24.35 33.73 7.79
CA ILE A 29 -23.30 32.74 8.06
C ILE A 29 -21.96 33.37 7.68
N THR A 30 -20.96 33.29 8.54
CA THR A 30 -19.60 33.77 8.22
C THR A 30 -18.66 32.58 8.18
N MET A 31 -17.93 32.42 7.07
CA MET A 31 -16.97 31.34 6.84
C MET A 31 -15.62 31.92 6.40
N GLN A 32 -14.53 31.19 6.61
CA GLN A 32 -13.23 31.49 6.01
C GLN A 32 -13.00 30.66 4.74
N ALA A 33 -12.27 31.18 3.76
CA ALA A 33 -11.88 30.39 2.60
C ALA A 33 -11.11 29.11 3.03
N GLY A 34 -11.62 27.94 2.63
CA GLY A 34 -11.17 26.60 3.03
C GLY A 34 -11.97 25.97 4.18
N GLN A 35 -12.83 26.72 4.86
CA GLN A 35 -13.65 26.21 5.94
C GLN A 35 -14.82 25.37 5.41
N THR A 36 -15.16 24.30 6.13
CA THR A 36 -16.37 23.53 5.91
C THR A 36 -17.39 23.76 7.02
N GLN A 37 -18.68 23.81 6.66
CA GLN A 37 -19.76 23.93 7.63
C GLN A 37 -20.97 23.11 7.18
N VAL A 38 -21.60 22.41 8.11
CA VAL A 38 -22.84 21.66 7.83
C VAL A 38 -24.03 22.57 8.11
N LEU A 39 -24.95 22.64 7.15
CA LEU A 39 -26.16 23.44 7.20
C LEU A 39 -27.39 22.54 7.06
N ALA A 40 -28.35 22.69 7.99
CA ALA A 40 -29.64 22.02 7.89
C ALA A 40 -30.54 22.73 6.88
N ILE A 41 -31.04 21.98 5.90
CA ILE A 41 -31.95 22.45 4.85
C ILE A 41 -33.27 21.66 4.90
N PRO A 42 -34.39 22.24 4.46
CA PRO A 42 -35.63 21.48 4.35
C PRO A 42 -35.43 20.27 3.42
N SER A 43 -36.01 19.13 3.80
CA SER A 43 -35.88 17.91 3.00
C SER A 43 -36.56 18.08 1.63
N GLY A 44 -35.92 17.58 0.57
CA GLY A 44 -36.43 17.71 -0.80
C GLY A 44 -36.28 19.12 -1.40
N SER A 45 -35.52 20.02 -0.77
CA SER A 45 -35.27 21.34 -1.34
C SER A 45 -34.36 21.31 -2.56
N THR A 46 -34.71 22.09 -3.58
CA THR A 46 -33.78 22.51 -4.63
C THR A 46 -32.93 23.68 -4.12
N LEU A 47 -31.63 23.63 -4.38
CA LEU A 47 -30.68 24.66 -3.95
C LEU A 47 -30.31 25.58 -5.10
N ASP A 48 -30.35 26.89 -4.85
CA ASP A 48 -29.85 27.91 -5.77
C ASP A 48 -28.76 28.75 -5.08
N LEU A 49 -27.71 29.05 -5.84
CA LEU A 49 -26.47 29.66 -5.38
C LEU A 49 -26.13 30.87 -6.24
N ASN A 50 -25.99 32.04 -5.61
CA ASN A 50 -25.62 33.26 -6.31
C ASN A 50 -24.63 34.13 -5.50
N PRO A 51 -23.41 34.39 -6.00
CA PRO A 51 -22.80 33.87 -7.22
C PRO A 51 -22.26 32.45 -7.03
N ARG A 52 -22.16 31.70 -8.14
CA ARG A 52 -21.54 30.36 -8.15
C ARG A 52 -20.02 30.48 -8.00
N LYS A 53 -19.35 29.40 -7.55
CA LYS A 53 -17.88 29.27 -7.39
C LYS A 53 -17.24 29.96 -6.17
N ILE A 54 -18.02 30.57 -5.28
CA ILE A 54 -17.51 31.06 -3.99
C ILE A 54 -17.61 29.97 -2.92
N ILE A 55 -18.68 29.18 -2.95
CA ILE A 55 -18.86 27.98 -2.14
C ILE A 55 -19.22 26.78 -3.01
N GLU A 56 -18.83 25.60 -2.57
CA GLU A 56 -19.27 24.31 -3.09
C GLU A 56 -20.20 23.64 -2.09
N ILE A 57 -21.21 22.91 -2.59
CA ILE A 57 -22.21 22.25 -1.77
C ILE A 57 -22.20 20.76 -2.06
N GLU A 58 -22.02 19.97 -1.01
CA GLU A 58 -22.11 18.52 -1.06
C GLU A 58 -23.31 18.05 -0.23
N ALA A 59 -24.00 17.01 -0.70
CA ALA A 59 -25.04 16.36 0.08
C ALA A 59 -24.42 15.68 1.32
N PHE A 60 -24.96 15.95 2.51
CA PHE A 60 -24.44 15.41 3.77
C PHE A 60 -25.57 14.77 4.59
N GLY A 61 -26.16 13.69 4.07
CA GLY A 61 -27.28 13.01 4.72
C GLY A 61 -28.66 13.65 4.44
N LYS A 62 -29.70 13.17 5.14
CA LYS A 62 -31.09 13.61 4.91
C LYS A 62 -31.32 15.00 5.51
N GLY A 63 -31.58 16.00 4.64
CA GLY A 63 -31.91 17.37 5.07
C GLY A 63 -30.70 18.17 5.55
N GLN A 64 -29.49 17.77 5.19
CA GLN A 64 -28.26 18.46 5.55
C GLN A 64 -27.34 18.55 4.34
N VAL A 65 -26.63 19.67 4.25
CA VAL A 65 -25.60 19.91 3.23
C VAL A 65 -24.33 20.38 3.87
N ARG A 66 -23.20 19.99 3.29
CA ARG A 66 -21.88 20.51 3.64
C ARG A 66 -21.54 21.64 2.67
N LEU A 67 -21.28 22.80 3.23
CA LEU A 67 -20.76 23.96 2.53
C LEU A 67 -19.24 23.95 2.62
N LEU A 68 -18.54 24.09 1.50
CA LEU A 68 -17.10 24.29 1.42
C LEU A 68 -16.82 25.68 0.85
N ALA A 69 -16.19 26.55 1.64
CA ALA A 69 -15.81 27.88 1.20
C ALA A 69 -14.58 27.82 0.27
N LEU A 70 -14.72 28.21 -0.99
CA LEU A 70 -13.65 28.15 -2.00
C LEU A 70 -12.88 29.46 -2.12
N LYS A 71 -13.58 30.59 -2.19
CA LYS A 71 -13.01 31.92 -2.44
C LYS A 71 -13.68 32.97 -1.57
N SER A 72 -13.03 34.12 -1.41
CA SER A 72 -13.63 35.26 -0.71
C SER A 72 -14.85 35.81 -1.44
N GLY A 73 -15.80 36.34 -0.69
CA GLY A 73 -16.96 37.05 -1.22
C GLY A 73 -18.24 36.68 -0.48
N ILE A 74 -19.37 37.15 -1.02
CA ILE A 74 -20.68 36.97 -0.40
C ILE A 74 -21.53 36.10 -1.31
N VAL A 75 -22.17 35.07 -0.75
CA VAL A 75 -23.07 34.15 -1.45
C VAL A 75 -24.43 34.18 -0.82
N LEU A 76 -25.45 34.25 -1.66
CA LEU A 76 -26.81 33.97 -1.28
C LEU A 76 -27.13 32.51 -1.60
N LEU A 77 -27.44 31.71 -0.57
CA LEU A 77 -27.93 30.35 -0.72
C LEU A 77 -29.43 30.33 -0.49
N LYS A 78 -30.19 29.83 -1.46
CA LYS A 78 -31.64 29.63 -1.35
C LYS A 78 -31.96 28.14 -1.39
N ALA A 79 -32.74 27.67 -0.42
CA ALA A 79 -33.34 26.34 -0.42
C ALA A 79 -34.86 26.47 -0.56
N LYS A 80 -35.42 25.88 -1.62
CA LYS A 80 -36.84 25.94 -1.92
C LYS A 80 -37.43 24.53 -2.04
N ASN A 81 -38.50 24.25 -1.33
CA ASN A 81 -39.37 23.09 -1.57
C ASN A 81 -40.80 23.57 -1.89
N SER A 82 -41.77 22.66 -1.96
CA SER A 82 -43.17 23.00 -2.28
C SER A 82 -43.86 23.91 -1.25
N GLU A 83 -43.34 23.96 -0.02
CA GLU A 83 -44.02 24.60 1.12
C GLU A 83 -43.23 25.77 1.73
N THR A 84 -41.91 25.77 1.59
CA THR A 84 -41.00 26.66 2.30
C THR A 84 -39.85 27.14 1.42
N GLU A 85 -39.47 28.40 1.59
CA GLU A 85 -38.26 28.99 1.04
C GLU A 85 -37.42 29.52 2.20
N LYS A 86 -36.14 29.13 2.25
CA LYS A 86 -35.17 29.64 3.21
C LYS A 86 -33.97 30.22 2.47
N THR A 87 -33.52 31.39 2.92
CA THR A 87 -32.39 32.11 2.34
C THR A 87 -31.32 32.32 3.42
N TRP A 88 -30.06 32.10 3.05
CA TRP A 88 -28.90 32.40 3.89
C TRP A 88 -27.96 33.35 3.16
N LEU A 89 -27.46 34.34 3.90
CA LEU A 89 -26.37 35.20 3.43
C LEU A 89 -25.06 34.67 3.99
N ILE A 90 -24.24 34.08 3.13
CA ILE A 90 -22.96 33.47 3.49
C ILE A 90 -21.85 34.43 3.11
N GLU A 91 -21.17 35.01 4.10
CA GLU A 91 -19.99 35.83 3.92
C GLU A 91 -18.74 34.95 4.07
N VAL A 92 -18.03 34.74 2.97
CA VAL A 92 -16.73 34.08 2.95
C VAL A 92 -15.64 35.14 3.05
N LEU A 93 -15.00 35.20 4.21
CA LEU A 93 -13.87 36.07 4.45
C LEU A 93 -12.67 35.57 3.63
N GLY A 94 -12.06 36.50 2.90
CA GLY A 94 -10.83 36.23 2.18
C GLY A 94 -9.67 35.94 3.11
N ARG A 95 -8.75 35.11 2.62
CA ARG A 95 -7.53 34.72 3.32
C ARG A 95 -6.56 35.89 3.54
N ASP A 96 -6.92 37.09 3.08
CA ASP A 96 -6.02 38.23 2.87
C ASP A 96 -6.16 39.32 3.95
N GLN A 97 -7.13 39.20 4.87
CA GLN A 97 -7.12 39.98 6.11
C GLN A 97 -6.18 39.40 7.18
N GLN A 98 -5.52 38.27 6.91
CA GLN A 98 -4.31 37.85 7.63
C GLN A 98 -3.11 38.31 6.82
N SER A 99 -2.44 39.36 7.29
CA SER A 99 -1.12 39.86 6.87
C SER A 99 -0.24 38.79 6.21
N ASP A 100 0.43 39.12 5.10
CA ASP A 100 1.45 38.33 4.37
C ASP A 100 2.33 37.42 5.27
N TRP A 101 1.78 36.29 5.68
CA TRP A 101 2.40 35.43 6.69
C TRP A 101 3.44 34.50 6.05
N LEU A 102 3.29 34.20 4.76
CA LEU A 102 4.30 33.54 3.93
C LEU A 102 5.55 34.41 3.70
N LEU A 103 5.44 35.74 3.87
CA LEU A 103 6.59 36.64 3.83
C LEU A 103 7.34 36.70 5.18
N ARG A 104 6.82 36.06 6.24
CA ARG A 104 7.61 35.90 7.46
C ARG A 104 8.76 34.94 7.16
N SER A 105 9.99 35.44 7.28
CA SER A 105 11.23 34.73 6.98
C SER A 105 11.34 33.36 7.67
N GLU A 106 10.76 33.22 8.86
CA GLU A 106 10.71 31.98 9.63
C GLU A 106 9.97 30.85 8.88
N TRP A 107 8.85 31.14 8.22
CA TRP A 107 8.08 30.12 7.51
C TRP A 107 8.69 29.81 6.16
N GLN A 108 9.16 30.84 5.45
CA GLN A 108 9.82 30.65 4.16
C GLN A 108 11.06 29.77 4.31
N SER A 109 11.86 29.97 5.37
CA SER A 109 13.00 29.11 5.65
C SER A 109 12.58 27.69 6.06
N PHE A 110 11.53 27.53 6.88
CA PHE A 110 11.08 26.21 7.32
C PHE A 110 10.52 25.34 6.17
N PHE A 111 9.70 25.90 5.28
CA PHE A 111 9.09 25.14 4.18
C PHE A 111 9.94 25.11 2.92
N CYS A 112 10.44 26.28 2.49
CA CYS A 112 10.96 26.47 1.14
C CYS A 112 12.47 26.20 1.04
N ALA A 113 13.17 26.09 2.17
CA ALA A 113 14.56 25.63 2.18
C ALA A 113 14.68 24.10 2.06
N ARG A 114 13.56 23.36 2.13
CA ARG A 114 13.57 21.91 2.05
C ARG A 114 13.82 21.46 0.61
N SER A 115 14.82 20.60 0.42
CA SER A 115 15.10 20.00 -0.89
C SER A 115 13.86 19.27 -1.43
N GLY A 116 13.55 19.48 -2.71
CA GLY A 116 12.40 18.86 -3.38
C GLY A 116 11.06 19.55 -3.15
N VAL A 117 11.00 20.60 -2.31
CA VAL A 117 9.78 21.33 -1.99
C VAL A 117 9.79 22.71 -2.65
N HIS A 118 8.69 23.07 -3.29
CA HIS A 118 8.48 24.34 -3.97
C HIS A 118 7.34 25.12 -3.31
N CYS A 119 7.61 26.37 -2.96
CA CYS A 119 6.63 27.29 -2.41
C CYS A 119 6.21 28.32 -3.46
N ASP A 120 4.95 28.29 -3.87
CA ASP A 120 4.32 29.36 -4.60
C ASP A 120 3.68 30.32 -3.59
N LEU A 121 4.43 31.38 -3.26
CA LEU A 121 4.01 32.36 -2.25
C LEU A 121 2.80 33.18 -2.70
N GLU A 122 2.66 33.41 -4.00
CA GLU A 122 1.57 34.18 -4.60
C GLU A 122 0.25 33.42 -4.47
N ASN A 123 0.26 32.12 -4.80
CA ASN A 123 -0.93 31.27 -4.73
C ASN A 123 -1.10 30.57 -3.37
N LYS A 124 -0.17 30.79 -2.42
CA LYS A 124 -0.15 30.16 -1.09
C LYS A 124 -0.17 28.62 -1.19
N VAL A 125 0.56 28.07 -2.16
CA VAL A 125 0.66 26.62 -2.44
C VAL A 125 2.06 26.13 -2.05
N ILE A 126 2.11 25.01 -1.32
CA ILE A 126 3.35 24.30 -1.01
C ILE A 126 3.26 22.94 -1.69
N SER A 127 4.19 22.64 -2.60
CA SER A 127 4.17 21.45 -3.45
C SER A 127 5.54 20.78 -3.51
N GLY A 128 5.61 19.56 -4.05
CA GLY A 128 6.87 18.86 -4.28
C GLY A 128 6.95 17.52 -3.56
N THR A 129 8.16 17.05 -3.30
CA THR A 129 8.41 15.75 -2.66
C THR A 129 9.42 15.88 -1.52
N THR A 130 9.31 15.01 -0.51
CA THR A 130 10.26 14.97 0.61
C THR A 130 10.59 13.54 1.03
N ASP A 131 11.82 13.35 1.49
CA ASP A 131 12.33 12.08 2.05
C ASP A 131 12.20 11.99 3.59
N ASP A 132 11.67 13.04 4.23
CA ASP A 132 11.59 13.15 5.68
C ASP A 132 10.14 13.15 6.18
N LEU A 133 9.77 12.01 6.77
CA LEU A 133 8.44 11.76 7.30
C LEU A 133 8.09 12.67 8.48
N SER A 134 9.04 12.94 9.38
CA SER A 134 8.79 13.74 10.58
C SER A 134 8.52 15.19 10.18
N TRP A 135 9.40 15.74 9.32
CA TRP A 135 9.19 17.08 8.76
C TRP A 135 7.89 17.15 7.96
N PHE A 136 7.55 16.14 7.17
CA PHE A 136 6.31 16.11 6.38
C PHE A 136 5.07 16.31 7.26
N TYR A 137 4.97 15.57 8.37
CA TYR A 137 3.81 15.67 9.26
C TYR A 137 3.79 16.98 10.06
N GLU A 138 4.94 17.42 10.57
CA GLU A 138 5.06 18.70 11.26
C GLU A 138 4.68 19.87 10.34
N ALA A 139 5.18 19.87 9.11
CA ALA A 139 4.90 20.88 8.11
C ALA A 139 3.43 20.88 7.68
N ARG A 140 2.84 19.70 7.46
CA ARG A 140 1.41 19.56 7.13
C ARG A 140 0.50 20.05 8.25
N ASP A 141 0.81 19.69 9.50
CA ASP A 141 0.04 20.12 10.68
C ASP A 141 0.19 21.62 10.92
N THR A 142 1.41 22.15 10.77
CA THR A 142 1.69 23.58 10.89
C THR A 142 0.96 24.38 9.83
N CYS A 143 0.95 23.92 8.57
CA CYS A 143 0.07 24.45 7.53
C CYS A 143 -1.39 24.39 8.01
N LYS A 144 -1.94 23.22 8.31
CA LYS A 144 -3.37 23.09 8.69
C LYS A 144 -3.79 23.97 9.87
N LYS A 145 -2.98 24.07 10.93
CA LYS A 145 -3.33 24.76 12.19
C LYS A 145 -3.00 26.25 12.18
N LYS A 146 -1.80 26.62 11.72
CA LYS A 146 -1.28 27.98 11.87
C LYS A 146 -1.47 28.82 10.61
N MET A 147 -1.65 28.17 9.45
CA MET A 147 -1.46 28.81 8.15
C MET A 147 -2.29 28.12 7.08
N PRO A 148 -3.54 28.53 6.83
CA PRO A 148 -4.32 27.88 5.79
C PRO A 148 -3.55 28.03 4.47
N CYS A 149 -2.94 26.93 4.00
CA CYS A 149 -2.09 26.83 2.82
C CYS A 149 -2.61 25.67 1.97
N SER A 150 -2.41 25.71 0.65
CA SER A 150 -2.73 24.56 -0.19
C SER A 150 -1.56 23.58 -0.13
N TRP A 151 -1.76 22.43 0.54
CA TRP A 151 -0.72 21.42 0.71
C TRP A 151 -0.77 20.38 -0.40
N GLN A 152 0.29 20.32 -1.20
CA GLN A 152 0.47 19.40 -2.32
C GLN A 152 1.84 18.71 -2.28
N VAL A 153 2.48 18.69 -1.11
CA VAL A 153 3.73 17.93 -0.92
C VAL A 153 3.38 16.46 -0.76
N LEU A 154 4.18 15.60 -1.39
CA LEU A 154 4.09 14.14 -1.30
C LEU A 154 5.36 13.56 -0.65
N LEU A 155 5.23 12.37 -0.07
CA LEU A 155 6.36 11.53 0.32
C LEU A 155 6.96 10.89 -0.93
N SER A 156 8.29 10.88 -1.02
CA SER A 156 8.97 10.09 -2.05
C SER A 156 8.81 8.58 -1.78
N ASP A 157 9.06 7.75 -2.79
CA ASP A 157 9.04 6.28 -2.63
C ASP A 157 10.09 5.81 -1.60
N ALA A 158 11.26 6.46 -1.54
CA ALA A 158 12.30 6.19 -0.57
C ALA A 158 11.85 6.55 0.86
N ALA A 159 11.19 7.70 1.03
CA ALA A 159 10.57 8.09 2.29
C ALA A 159 9.49 7.10 2.72
N ALA A 160 8.60 6.70 1.80
CA ALA A 160 7.52 5.78 2.09
C ALA A 160 8.04 4.40 2.51
N ALA A 161 9.11 3.91 1.87
CA ALA A 161 9.78 2.68 2.25
C ALA A 161 10.41 2.79 3.66
N LYS A 162 11.17 3.86 3.93
CA LYS A 162 11.79 4.12 5.24
C LYS A 162 10.74 4.32 6.35
N ALA A 163 9.67 5.03 6.05
CA ALA A 163 8.53 5.24 6.95
C ALA A 163 7.85 3.92 7.30
N SER A 164 7.68 3.04 6.32
CA SER A 164 7.12 1.70 6.55
C SER A 164 7.96 0.88 7.53
N VAL A 165 9.30 1.05 7.50
CA VAL A 165 10.20 0.43 8.48
C VAL A 165 10.00 1.00 9.88
N ASN A 166 10.00 2.33 10.00
CA ASN A 166 9.91 3.02 11.29
C ASN A 166 8.54 2.87 11.95
N LEU A 167 7.47 2.82 11.17
CA LEU A 167 6.11 2.66 11.65
C LEU A 167 5.82 1.21 12.05
N GLY A 168 6.48 0.22 11.46
CA GLY A 168 6.24 -1.21 11.73
C GLY A 168 6.19 -1.56 13.23
N PRO A 169 7.20 -1.20 14.04
CA PRO A 169 7.19 -1.45 15.49
C PRO A 169 6.04 -0.77 16.24
N LEU A 170 5.59 0.40 15.78
CA LEU A 170 4.51 1.17 16.40
C LEU A 170 3.13 0.62 16.05
N LEU A 171 2.98 0.08 14.84
CA LEU A 171 1.72 -0.46 14.31
C LEU A 171 1.50 -1.94 14.68
N ALA A 172 2.45 -2.55 15.40
CA ALA A 172 2.41 -3.94 15.83
C ALA A 172 2.14 -4.91 14.67
N HIS A 173 1.05 -5.67 14.72
CA HIS A 173 0.69 -6.70 13.74
C HIS A 173 -0.36 -6.22 12.72
N PHE A 174 -0.82 -4.96 12.80
CA PHE A 174 -1.83 -4.46 11.86
C PHE A 174 -1.23 -4.24 10.48
N PRO A 175 -1.79 -4.84 9.42
CA PRO A 175 -1.46 -4.48 8.06
C PRO A 175 -1.77 -3.01 7.84
N PHE A 176 -0.87 -2.31 7.14
CA PHE A 176 -1.06 -0.90 6.84
C PHE A 176 -0.54 -0.54 5.46
N LYS A 177 -1.13 0.52 4.92
CA LYS A 177 -0.68 1.17 3.69
C LYS A 177 -0.43 2.64 3.99
N LEU A 178 0.77 3.10 3.65
CA LEU A 178 1.12 4.52 3.65
C LEU A 178 0.94 5.04 2.23
N THR A 179 0.07 6.04 2.07
CA THR A 179 -0.14 6.71 0.78
C THR A 179 0.90 7.81 0.55
N PRO A 180 1.13 8.24 -0.70
CA PRO A 180 2.08 9.33 -0.99
C PRO A 180 1.73 10.66 -0.32
N ASP A 181 0.47 10.93 -0.01
CA ASP A 181 0.04 12.12 0.75
C ASP A 181 0.17 11.95 2.28
N GLY A 182 0.80 10.86 2.73
CA GLY A 182 1.05 10.57 4.14
C GLY A 182 -0.22 10.23 4.91
N GLN A 183 -1.18 9.55 4.30
CA GLN A 183 -2.26 8.92 5.05
C GLN A 183 -1.85 7.49 5.41
N ILE A 184 -2.06 7.14 6.68
CA ILE A 184 -1.85 5.77 7.16
C ILE A 184 -3.22 5.12 7.17
N ARG A 185 -3.43 4.14 6.29
CA ARG A 185 -4.62 3.28 6.30
C ARG A 185 -4.26 1.98 7.03
N LEU A 186 -4.92 1.75 8.15
CA LEU A 186 -4.82 0.52 8.94
C LEU A 186 -5.96 -0.42 8.55
N GLU A 187 -5.64 -1.70 8.37
CA GLU A 187 -6.62 -2.76 8.19
C GLU A 187 -6.74 -3.55 9.49
N SER A 188 -7.97 -3.72 9.98
CA SER A 188 -8.27 -4.46 11.21
C SER A 188 -9.63 -5.14 11.08
N PHE A 189 -9.91 -6.15 11.91
CA PHE A 189 -11.23 -6.77 11.97
C PHE A 189 -12.24 -5.99 12.80
N CYS A 190 -11.80 -4.95 13.51
CA CYS A 190 -12.64 -4.08 14.34
C CYS A 190 -13.50 -4.83 15.38
N ASP A 191 -13.08 -6.02 15.78
CA ASP A 191 -13.70 -6.78 16.86
C ASP A 191 -13.16 -6.32 18.24
N GLU A 192 -13.77 -6.81 19.33
CA GLU A 192 -13.37 -6.41 20.69
C GLU A 192 -11.92 -6.81 21.03
N THR A 193 -11.37 -7.84 20.37
CA THR A 193 -9.97 -8.25 20.51
C THR A 193 -9.02 -7.25 19.89
N ASP A 194 -9.30 -6.79 18.66
CA ASP A 194 -8.48 -5.82 17.93
C ASP A 194 -8.61 -4.42 18.53
N LYS A 195 -9.82 -4.05 19.00
CA LYS A 195 -10.15 -2.69 19.44
C LYS A 195 -9.15 -2.13 20.46
N LYS A 196 -8.77 -2.89 21.49
CA LYS A 196 -7.80 -2.42 22.50
C LYS A 196 -6.41 -2.18 21.93
N SER A 197 -5.96 -3.09 21.06
CA SER A 197 -4.66 -2.97 20.37
C SER A 197 -4.68 -1.80 19.38
N LEU A 198 -5.79 -1.61 18.66
CA LEU A 198 -5.98 -0.55 17.69
C LEU A 198 -6.03 0.83 18.37
N GLU A 199 -6.76 0.97 19.48
CA GLU A 199 -6.79 2.21 20.28
C GLU A 199 -5.38 2.61 20.75
N LYS A 200 -4.57 1.64 21.20
CA LYS A 200 -3.17 1.88 21.59
C LYS A 200 -2.32 2.35 20.41
N VAL A 201 -2.47 1.72 19.24
CA VAL A 201 -1.75 2.10 18.01
C VAL A 201 -2.16 3.51 17.56
N VAL A 202 -3.45 3.83 17.58
CA VAL A 202 -3.97 5.17 17.26
C VAL A 202 -3.41 6.22 18.20
N ALA A 203 -3.37 5.94 19.52
CA ALA A 203 -2.79 6.84 20.51
C ALA A 203 -1.30 7.08 20.27
N ASN A 204 -0.52 6.03 20.01
CA ASN A 204 0.92 6.14 19.72
C ASN A 204 1.20 6.98 18.48
N LEU A 205 0.40 6.83 17.42
CA LEU A 205 0.53 7.63 16.19
C LEU A 205 0.17 9.10 16.42
N ALA A 206 -0.86 9.37 17.23
CA ALA A 206 -1.27 10.72 17.58
C ALA A 206 -0.22 11.43 18.45
N GLU A 207 0.43 10.70 19.37
CA GLU A 207 1.49 11.23 20.22
C GLU A 207 2.79 11.48 19.43
N THR A 208 3.23 10.49 18.64
CA THR A 208 4.54 10.55 17.96
C THR A 208 4.53 11.44 16.72
N TYR A 209 3.44 11.41 15.95
CA TYR A 209 3.38 12.05 14.63
C TYR A 209 2.20 13.02 14.47
N HIS A 210 1.31 13.14 15.47
CA HIS A 210 0.10 13.97 15.39
C HIS A 210 -0.83 13.60 14.22
N ILE A 211 -0.94 12.29 13.93
CA ILE A 211 -1.78 11.76 12.85
C ILE A 211 -2.94 10.95 13.43
N ALA A 212 -4.11 11.10 12.83
CA ALA A 212 -5.21 10.14 12.96
C ALA A 212 -5.19 9.18 11.75
N PRO A 213 -4.92 7.88 11.93
CA PRO A 213 -4.97 6.92 10.82
C PRO A 213 -6.40 6.70 10.35
N GLN A 214 -6.57 6.32 9.09
CA GLN A 214 -7.84 5.79 8.58
C GLN A 214 -7.93 4.31 8.92
N ILE A 215 -9.03 3.91 9.55
CA ILE A 215 -9.27 2.51 9.93
C ILE A 215 -10.23 1.90 8.90
N SER A 216 -9.81 0.82 8.27
CA SER A 216 -10.61 0.00 7.37
C SER A 216 -10.96 -1.30 8.10
N CYS A 217 -12.24 -1.48 8.41
CA CYS A 217 -12.72 -2.69 9.05
C CYS A 217 -12.96 -3.78 8.00
N ALA A 218 -12.29 -4.92 8.14
CA ALA A 218 -12.48 -6.09 7.31
C ALA A 218 -13.37 -7.12 8.02
N LEU A 219 -14.20 -7.84 7.26
CA LEU A 219 -14.95 -8.97 7.79
C LEU A 219 -14.01 -10.18 7.92
N ARG A 220 -13.91 -10.72 9.14
CA ARG A 220 -13.15 -11.94 9.40
C ARG A 220 -13.87 -13.11 8.74
N ALA A 221 -13.20 -13.81 7.83
CA ALA A 221 -13.62 -15.15 7.43
C ALA A 221 -12.96 -16.14 8.40
N PRO A 222 -13.72 -16.80 9.29
CA PRO A 222 -13.15 -17.65 10.34
C PRO A 222 -12.32 -18.81 9.78
N ASP A 223 -12.64 -19.26 8.57
CA ASP A 223 -11.99 -20.40 7.92
C ASP A 223 -10.98 -19.99 6.86
N LEU A 224 -10.75 -18.69 6.62
CA LEU A 224 -9.83 -18.21 5.60
C LEU A 224 -8.58 -17.63 6.25
N TRP A 225 -7.41 -18.02 5.75
CA TRP A 225 -6.11 -17.60 6.24
C TRP A 225 -5.28 -17.07 5.09
N ALA A 226 -4.65 -15.92 5.28
CA ALA A 226 -3.67 -15.38 4.35
C ALA A 226 -2.28 -15.89 4.73
N ILE A 227 -1.58 -16.50 3.76
CA ILE A 227 -0.19 -16.92 3.92
C ILE A 227 0.67 -16.01 3.03
N ASP A 228 1.51 -15.20 3.68
CA ASP A 228 2.55 -14.46 3.00
C ASP A 228 3.76 -15.39 2.82
N VAL A 229 4.15 -15.61 1.57
CA VAL A 229 5.35 -16.37 1.22
C VAL A 229 6.40 -15.40 0.73
N LEU A 230 7.63 -15.57 1.21
CA LEU A 230 8.78 -14.88 0.65
C LEU A 230 9.88 -15.89 0.33
N VAL A 231 10.40 -15.80 -0.89
CA VAL A 231 11.54 -16.58 -1.37
C VAL A 231 12.68 -15.65 -1.72
N THR A 232 13.84 -15.84 -1.10
CA THR A 232 15.05 -15.04 -1.36
C THR A 232 16.18 -15.95 -1.80
N ALA A 233 17.00 -15.49 -2.74
CA ALA A 233 18.24 -16.16 -3.12
C ALA A 233 19.46 -15.27 -2.92
N GLU A 234 20.56 -15.85 -2.45
CA GLU A 234 21.87 -15.22 -2.39
C GLU A 234 22.87 -16.04 -3.21
N ARG A 235 23.78 -15.36 -3.89
CA ARG A 235 24.90 -16.00 -4.59
C ARG A 235 26.20 -15.29 -4.26
N LYS A 236 27.20 -16.06 -3.85
CA LYS A 236 28.59 -15.63 -3.69
C LYS A 236 29.46 -16.42 -4.68
N GLY A 237 30.25 -15.73 -5.49
CA GLY A 237 31.20 -16.35 -6.45
C GLY A 237 30.77 -16.32 -7.93
N GLN A 238 31.70 -16.69 -8.83
CA GLN A 238 31.56 -16.55 -10.30
C GLN A 238 31.33 -17.86 -11.09
N GLY A 239 31.22 -19.04 -10.46
CA GLY A 239 31.08 -20.33 -11.18
C GLY A 239 29.65 -20.79 -11.49
N GLU A 240 29.47 -21.63 -12.52
CA GLU A 240 28.24 -22.41 -12.76
C GLU A 240 28.10 -23.53 -11.72
N ILE A 241 26.93 -23.64 -11.10
CA ILE A 241 26.70 -24.48 -9.91
C ILE A 241 26.51 -25.94 -10.34
N SER A 242 27.34 -26.85 -9.82
CA SER A 242 26.98 -28.28 -9.68
C SER A 242 26.44 -28.50 -8.26
N ASN A 243 25.46 -29.38 -8.09
CA ASN A 243 24.49 -29.34 -6.97
C ASN A 243 24.77 -30.36 -5.83
N PRO A 244 25.39 -29.96 -4.69
CA PRO A 244 25.35 -30.73 -3.45
C PRO A 244 24.57 -29.98 -2.36
N LEU A 245 23.30 -30.34 -2.14
CA LEU A 245 22.44 -29.63 -1.20
C LEU A 245 22.67 -29.97 0.26
N GLN A 246 22.65 -28.96 1.13
CA GLN A 246 22.62 -29.10 2.59
C GLN A 246 21.40 -28.38 3.21
N TRP A 247 20.86 -28.95 4.30
CA TRP A 247 19.61 -28.50 4.95
C TRP A 247 19.87 -28.06 6.38
N GLU A 248 19.52 -26.82 6.73
CA GLU A 248 19.63 -26.30 8.10
C GLU A 248 18.37 -25.53 8.53
N LYS A 249 18.00 -25.66 9.81
CA LYS A 249 16.97 -24.86 10.46
C LYS A 249 17.60 -23.56 10.98
N ILE A 250 17.06 -22.42 10.57
CA ILE A 250 17.61 -21.11 10.93
C ILE A 250 16.53 -20.24 11.54
N GLU A 251 16.88 -19.61 12.65
CA GLU A 251 16.00 -18.75 13.43
C GLU A 251 16.11 -17.30 12.95
N ILE A 252 14.96 -16.64 12.79
CA ILE A 252 14.91 -15.21 12.48
C ILE A 252 14.70 -14.44 13.79
N PRO A 253 15.39 -13.31 14.00
CA PRO A 253 15.07 -12.41 15.10
C PRO A 253 13.63 -11.86 14.96
N GLU A 254 12.77 -12.13 15.94
CA GLU A 254 11.32 -11.85 15.95
C GLU A 254 10.88 -10.39 15.73
N ARG A 255 11.80 -9.42 15.67
CA ARG A 255 11.49 -7.99 15.93
C ARG A 255 11.55 -7.05 14.72
N GLN A 256 11.72 -7.53 13.48
CA GLN A 256 11.83 -6.64 12.32
C GLN A 256 10.68 -6.79 11.30
N PRO A 257 10.14 -5.67 10.77
CA PRO A 257 9.09 -5.71 9.74
C PRO A 257 9.64 -6.24 8.41
N LEU A 258 8.90 -7.17 7.80
CA LEU A 258 9.29 -7.94 6.61
C LEU A 258 9.87 -7.09 5.46
N ARG A 259 9.21 -5.99 5.09
CA ARG A 259 9.69 -5.10 4.01
C ARG A 259 11.02 -4.40 4.34
N ALA A 260 11.26 -4.09 5.61
CA ALA A 260 12.49 -3.46 6.07
C ALA A 260 13.66 -4.44 6.05
N THR A 261 13.43 -5.65 6.55
CA THR A 261 14.42 -6.73 6.51
C THR A 261 14.75 -7.05 5.05
N LEU A 262 13.76 -7.13 4.16
CA LEU A 262 13.96 -7.35 2.74
C LEU A 262 14.75 -6.23 2.03
N ALA A 263 14.41 -4.97 2.29
CA ALA A 263 15.13 -3.83 1.72
C ALA A 263 16.58 -3.77 2.23
N GLY A 264 16.79 -4.06 3.52
CA GLY A 264 18.12 -4.12 4.13
C GLY A 264 18.97 -5.28 3.60
N LEU A 265 18.39 -6.49 3.48
CA LEU A 265 19.06 -7.68 2.94
C LEU A 265 19.42 -7.49 1.46
N SER A 266 18.51 -6.95 0.65
CA SER A 266 18.75 -6.70 -0.78
C SER A 266 19.86 -5.67 -1.04
N GLN A 267 19.98 -4.64 -0.20
CA GLN A 267 20.98 -3.58 -0.38
C GLN A 267 22.40 -3.96 0.09
N THR A 268 22.56 -4.97 0.95
CA THR A 268 23.86 -5.23 1.64
C THR A 268 24.53 -6.55 1.30
N SER A 269 23.85 -7.53 0.67
CA SER A 269 24.34 -8.92 0.67
C SER A 269 24.34 -9.68 -0.67
N GLY A 270 24.00 -9.05 -1.79
CA GLY A 270 23.82 -9.81 -3.05
C GLY A 270 22.62 -10.77 -3.00
N MET A 271 21.74 -10.62 -2.01
CA MET A 271 20.43 -11.27 -1.97
C MET A 271 19.46 -10.60 -2.94
N ARG A 272 18.73 -11.43 -3.68
CA ARG A 272 17.64 -11.05 -4.57
C ARG A 272 16.35 -11.72 -4.13
N ILE A 273 15.27 -10.96 -4.06
CA ILE A 273 13.93 -11.51 -3.88
C ILE A 273 13.56 -12.23 -5.18
N LEU A 274 13.26 -13.53 -5.09
CA LEU A 274 12.84 -14.32 -6.24
C LEU A 274 11.32 -14.26 -6.41
N ALA A 275 10.57 -14.38 -5.31
CA ALA A 275 9.11 -14.37 -5.34
C ALA A 275 8.51 -13.88 -4.01
N GLN A 276 7.35 -13.20 -4.10
CA GLN A 276 6.55 -12.81 -2.94
C GLN A 276 5.04 -13.01 -3.18
N PRO A 277 4.56 -14.25 -3.34
CA PRO A 277 3.15 -14.51 -3.54
C PRO A 277 2.37 -14.38 -2.23
N ALA A 278 1.17 -13.81 -2.34
CA ALA A 278 0.17 -13.85 -1.28
C ALA A 278 -0.83 -14.97 -1.61
N LEU A 279 -0.98 -15.94 -0.71
CA LEU A 279 -1.87 -17.08 -0.88
C LEU A 279 -3.01 -16.98 0.13
N SER A 280 -4.21 -17.41 -0.25
CA SER A 280 -5.33 -17.61 0.65
C SER A 280 -5.62 -19.10 0.78
N LEU A 281 -5.78 -19.57 2.01
CA LEU A 281 -5.87 -20.98 2.36
C LEU A 281 -6.96 -21.16 3.41
N SER A 282 -7.80 -22.18 3.21
CA SER A 282 -8.70 -22.64 4.26
C SER A 282 -8.04 -23.69 5.14
N LEU A 283 -8.61 -23.92 6.33
CA LEU A 283 -8.18 -25.02 7.20
C LEU A 283 -8.35 -26.36 6.47
N GLY A 284 -7.29 -27.17 6.44
CA GLY A 284 -7.21 -28.41 5.65
C GLY A 284 -6.93 -28.21 4.16
N GLY A 285 -7.01 -26.97 3.67
CA GLY A 285 -6.76 -26.61 2.28
C GLY A 285 -5.29 -26.68 1.89
N THR A 286 -5.05 -26.87 0.60
CA THR A 286 -3.71 -26.88 -0.01
C THR A 286 -3.59 -25.79 -1.05
N ALA A 287 -2.49 -25.05 -1.05
CA ALA A 287 -2.14 -24.07 -2.05
C ALA A 287 -0.83 -24.46 -2.71
N ILE A 288 -0.77 -24.30 -4.02
CA ILE A 288 0.38 -24.68 -4.81
C ILE A 288 0.87 -23.43 -5.57
N LEU A 289 2.11 -23.10 -5.34
CA LEU A 289 2.87 -22.11 -6.07
C LEU A 289 3.82 -22.85 -7.02
N ARG A 290 3.79 -22.48 -8.30
CA ARG A 290 4.68 -23.02 -9.33
C ARG A 290 5.25 -21.88 -10.14
N ASP A 291 6.56 -21.91 -10.33
CA ASP A 291 7.30 -21.02 -11.22
C ASP A 291 8.35 -21.85 -11.95
N GLY A 292 8.29 -21.90 -13.28
CA GLY A 292 9.13 -22.81 -14.05
C GLY A 292 8.72 -22.94 -15.50
N GLN A 293 9.39 -23.85 -16.20
CA GLN A 293 9.18 -24.13 -17.62
C GLN A 293 8.99 -25.62 -17.84
N GLU A 294 8.25 -25.96 -18.90
CA GLU A 294 8.14 -27.35 -19.35
C GLU A 294 9.29 -27.66 -20.30
N ILE A 295 9.98 -28.78 -20.05
CA ILE A 295 11.03 -29.28 -20.92
C ILE A 295 10.64 -30.64 -21.49
N GLN A 296 10.99 -30.87 -22.75
CA GLN A 296 10.82 -32.16 -23.39
C GLN A 296 11.94 -33.12 -22.98
N THR A 297 11.57 -34.30 -22.52
CA THR A 297 12.48 -35.42 -22.24
C THR A 297 12.07 -36.63 -23.07
N LEU A 298 13.01 -37.50 -23.43
CA LEU A 298 12.67 -38.78 -24.09
C LEU A 298 12.67 -39.90 -23.06
N ALA A 299 11.59 -40.66 -23.01
CA ALA A 299 11.54 -41.93 -22.29
C ALA A 299 11.76 -43.06 -23.30
N VAL A 300 12.82 -43.84 -23.13
CA VAL A 300 13.06 -45.05 -23.92
C VAL A 300 12.46 -46.23 -23.15
N GLN A 301 11.28 -46.69 -23.56
CA GLN A 301 10.70 -47.94 -23.08
C GLN A 301 10.77 -48.99 -24.20
N LYS A 302 11.57 -50.04 -23.97
CA LYS A 302 11.58 -51.33 -24.70
C LYS A 302 11.10 -51.27 -26.17
N ASP A 303 11.72 -50.42 -26.99
CA ASP A 303 11.52 -50.24 -28.45
C ASP A 303 10.59 -49.10 -28.93
N THR A 304 10.10 -48.24 -28.03
CA THR A 304 9.42 -46.98 -28.39
C THR A 304 10.05 -45.77 -27.68
N GLU A 305 10.33 -44.72 -28.45
CA GLU A 305 10.70 -43.40 -27.93
C GLU A 305 9.43 -42.57 -27.72
N GLU A 306 9.11 -42.25 -26.46
CA GLU A 306 8.00 -41.38 -26.12
C GLU A 306 8.53 -40.01 -25.66
N ILE A 307 7.93 -38.93 -26.18
CA ILE A 307 8.22 -37.57 -25.74
C ILE A 307 7.43 -37.31 -24.44
N LEU A 308 8.16 -37.15 -23.34
CA LEU A 308 7.60 -36.86 -22.02
C LEU A 308 7.91 -35.41 -21.62
N TRP A 309 6.88 -34.61 -21.39
CA TRP A 309 7.02 -33.26 -20.86
C TRP A 309 7.21 -33.30 -19.34
N LYS A 310 8.29 -32.67 -18.87
CA LYS A 310 8.57 -32.53 -17.44
C LYS A 310 8.68 -31.06 -17.07
N THR A 311 8.09 -30.67 -15.95
CA THR A 311 8.24 -29.32 -15.41
C THR A 311 9.58 -29.20 -14.70
N SER A 312 10.38 -28.20 -15.07
CA SER A 312 11.58 -27.78 -14.35
C SER A 312 11.34 -26.41 -13.75
N GLY A 313 11.69 -26.23 -12.48
CA GLY A 313 11.61 -24.96 -11.79
C GLY A 313 11.31 -25.11 -10.31
N PHE A 314 10.73 -24.09 -9.72
CA PHE A 314 10.34 -24.02 -8.33
C PHE A 314 8.86 -24.41 -8.15
N ARG A 315 8.59 -25.29 -7.20
CA ARG A 315 7.25 -25.63 -6.73
C ARG A 315 7.23 -25.59 -5.21
N LEU A 316 6.22 -24.93 -4.65
CA LEU A 316 5.96 -24.91 -3.22
C LEU A 316 4.49 -25.25 -2.99
N GLU A 317 4.25 -26.32 -2.27
CA GLU A 317 2.94 -26.79 -1.86
C GLU A 317 2.81 -26.60 -0.35
N LEU A 318 1.78 -25.88 0.06
CA LEU A 318 1.51 -25.52 1.45
C LEU A 318 0.14 -26.05 1.84
N LYS A 319 0.06 -26.78 2.95
CA LYS A 319 -1.19 -27.24 3.52
C LYS A 319 -1.32 -26.78 4.96
N LEU A 320 -2.39 -26.03 5.25
CA LEU A 320 -2.71 -25.58 6.59
C LEU A 320 -3.47 -26.71 7.30
N ILE A 321 -2.85 -27.35 8.29
CA ILE A 321 -3.44 -28.54 8.94
C ILE A 321 -4.38 -28.12 10.07
N GLU A 322 -3.87 -27.35 11.04
CA GLU A 322 -4.61 -26.96 12.24
C GLU A 322 -4.10 -25.64 12.80
N ILE A 323 -4.93 -24.97 13.61
CA ILE A 323 -4.57 -23.76 14.35
C ILE A 323 -4.92 -23.96 15.82
N LYS A 324 -3.93 -23.80 16.69
CA LYS A 324 -4.04 -24.03 18.13
C LYS A 324 -3.06 -23.13 18.87
N ASP A 325 -3.50 -22.54 19.97
CA ASP A 325 -2.67 -21.75 20.89
C ASP A 325 -1.81 -20.67 20.17
N GLU A 326 -2.44 -19.86 19.31
CA GLU A 326 -1.77 -18.82 18.49
C GLU A 326 -0.66 -19.35 17.55
N LYS A 327 -0.73 -20.65 17.21
CA LYS A 327 0.18 -21.29 16.25
C LYS A 327 -0.60 -22.05 15.19
N ALA A 328 -0.08 -22.05 13.98
CA ALA A 328 -0.59 -22.79 12.84
C ALA A 328 0.36 -23.94 12.50
N ARG A 329 -0.17 -25.15 12.39
CA ARG A 329 0.54 -26.31 11.89
C ARG A 329 0.45 -26.34 10.39
N VAL A 330 1.59 -26.24 9.72
CA VAL A 330 1.68 -26.21 8.26
C VAL A 330 2.57 -27.33 7.77
N GLN A 331 2.06 -28.06 6.77
CA GLN A 331 2.85 -28.98 5.98
C GLN A 331 3.34 -28.26 4.73
N ILE A 332 4.62 -28.41 4.45
CA ILE A 332 5.35 -27.78 3.37
C ILE A 332 5.95 -28.88 2.52
N HIS A 333 5.73 -28.79 1.22
CA HIS A 333 6.40 -29.62 0.23
C HIS A 333 6.97 -28.70 -0.86
N MET A 334 8.28 -28.52 -0.86
CA MET A 334 9.01 -27.76 -1.86
C MET A 334 9.76 -28.71 -2.80
N ASN A 335 9.77 -28.35 -4.08
CA ASN A 335 10.62 -28.95 -5.10
C ASN A 335 11.33 -27.83 -5.88
N LEU A 336 12.65 -27.95 -6.02
CA LEU A 336 13.45 -27.11 -6.91
C LEU A 336 14.13 -28.01 -7.94
N SER A 337 13.87 -27.77 -9.22
CA SER A 337 14.41 -28.58 -10.31
C SER A 337 15.05 -27.73 -11.39
N GLN A 338 16.18 -28.19 -11.91
CA GLN A 338 16.94 -27.53 -12.97
C GLN A 338 17.34 -28.53 -14.07
N PRO A 339 17.32 -28.11 -15.36
CA PRO A 339 17.82 -28.95 -16.43
C PRO A 339 19.35 -29.01 -16.38
N GLN A 340 19.94 -30.20 -16.53
CA GLN A 340 21.40 -30.32 -16.63
C GLN A 340 21.88 -29.88 -18.02
N ALA A 341 22.92 -29.05 -18.07
CA ALA A 341 23.50 -28.58 -19.34
C ALA A 341 24.03 -29.77 -20.16
N GLY A 342 23.54 -29.92 -21.40
CA GLY A 342 23.98 -30.96 -22.33
C GLY A 342 23.37 -32.36 -22.11
N LEU A 343 22.57 -32.55 -21.06
CA LEU A 343 21.88 -33.81 -20.76
C LEU A 343 20.35 -33.59 -20.70
N ARG A 344 19.56 -34.59 -21.13
CA ARG A 344 18.07 -34.54 -21.07
C ARG A 344 17.54 -34.97 -19.70
N THR A 345 18.30 -34.71 -18.65
CA THR A 345 18.04 -35.08 -17.25
C THR A 345 17.71 -33.83 -16.44
N ILE A 346 16.85 -34.01 -15.43
CA ILE A 346 16.48 -32.98 -14.49
C ILE A 346 17.10 -33.34 -13.15
N ASP A 347 17.90 -32.43 -12.61
CA ASP A 347 18.28 -32.49 -11.22
C ASP A 347 17.17 -31.85 -10.40
N ALA A 348 16.64 -32.59 -9.44
CA ALA A 348 15.55 -32.12 -8.59
C ALA A 348 15.91 -32.29 -7.12
N SER A 349 15.44 -31.34 -6.34
CA SER A 349 15.71 -31.21 -4.92
C SER A 349 14.39 -31.04 -4.20
N GLU A 350 14.08 -31.97 -3.29
CA GLU A 350 12.80 -32.02 -2.61
C GLU A 350 12.96 -31.79 -1.10
N PHE A 351 12.04 -31.03 -0.53
CA PHE A 351 11.96 -30.73 0.89
C PHE A 351 10.53 -30.92 1.36
N VAL A 352 10.32 -31.85 2.28
CA VAL A 352 9.02 -32.06 2.93
C VAL A 352 9.21 -31.86 4.42
N SER A 353 8.42 -30.95 5.00
CA SER A 353 8.48 -30.64 6.42
C SER A 353 7.11 -30.30 6.96
N GLU A 354 6.93 -30.50 8.25
CA GLU A 354 5.73 -30.13 8.97
C GLU A 354 6.15 -29.40 10.24
N LEU A 355 5.63 -28.18 10.43
CA LEU A 355 6.05 -27.33 11.53
C LEU A 355 4.93 -26.45 12.07
N TRP A 356 5.13 -26.03 13.32
CA TRP A 356 4.28 -25.06 14.00
C TRP A 356 4.84 -23.66 13.81
N LEU A 357 4.02 -22.78 13.25
CA LEU A 357 4.33 -21.39 12.97
C LEU A 357 3.52 -20.48 13.90
N PRO A 358 4.14 -19.54 14.62
CA PRO A 358 3.41 -18.51 15.34
C PRO A 358 2.60 -17.63 14.38
N LEU A 359 1.37 -17.30 14.75
CA LEU A 359 0.51 -16.42 13.95
C LEU A 359 1.11 -15.02 13.87
N SER A 360 0.93 -14.38 12.70
CA SER A 360 1.38 -13.00 12.39
C SER A 360 2.89 -12.75 12.46
N VAL A 361 3.70 -13.77 12.74
CA VAL A 361 5.16 -13.69 12.75
C VAL A 361 5.71 -14.31 11.48
N LEU A 362 6.67 -13.63 10.85
CA LEU A 362 7.40 -14.19 9.72
C LEU A 362 8.51 -15.09 10.23
N GLN A 363 8.48 -16.35 9.82
CA GLN A 363 9.47 -17.34 10.21
C GLN A 363 10.09 -18.00 8.99
N LYS A 364 11.39 -18.31 9.09
CA LYS A 364 12.10 -19.08 8.08
C LYS A 364 11.78 -20.55 8.27
N VAL A 365 11.31 -21.17 7.21
CA VAL A 365 10.79 -22.55 7.25
C VAL A 365 11.66 -23.54 6.49
N GLY A 366 12.54 -23.04 5.63
CA GLY A 366 13.46 -23.86 4.85
C GLY A 366 14.62 -23.06 4.30
N ARG A 367 15.72 -23.77 4.06
CA ARG A 367 16.90 -23.31 3.32
C ARG A 367 17.34 -24.42 2.37
N LEU A 368 17.62 -24.05 1.14
CA LEU A 368 18.37 -24.83 0.17
C LEU A 368 19.74 -24.17 0.02
N GLU A 369 20.82 -24.87 0.31
CA GLU A 369 22.18 -24.37 0.09
C GLU A 369 22.92 -25.27 -0.89
N ALA A 370 23.53 -24.69 -1.93
CA ALA A 370 24.43 -25.37 -2.86
C ALA A 370 25.83 -24.77 -2.77
N THR A 371 26.82 -25.60 -2.48
CA THR A 371 28.24 -25.22 -2.41
C THR A 371 29.03 -25.90 -3.52
N LEU A 372 29.72 -25.11 -4.33
CA LEU A 372 30.68 -25.57 -5.32
C LEU A 372 32.07 -25.18 -4.85
N ASP A 373 32.85 -26.20 -4.52
CA ASP A 373 34.29 -26.08 -4.29
C ASP A 373 35.00 -26.94 -5.33
N GLY A 374 35.77 -26.30 -6.21
CA GLY A 374 36.52 -26.98 -7.26
C GLY A 374 37.88 -26.31 -7.46
N SER A 375 38.93 -27.11 -7.57
CA SER A 375 40.27 -26.65 -7.93
C SER A 375 40.68 -27.29 -9.25
N GLU A 376 40.85 -26.50 -10.30
CA GLU A 376 41.39 -26.95 -11.58
C GLU A 376 42.83 -26.49 -11.73
N THR A 377 43.74 -27.43 -11.93
CA THR A 377 45.15 -27.12 -12.23
C THR A 377 45.45 -27.53 -13.66
N HIS A 378 45.54 -26.55 -14.56
CA HIS A 378 46.08 -26.76 -15.89
C HIS A 378 47.58 -26.54 -15.87
N LYS A 379 48.34 -27.53 -16.35
CA LYS A 379 49.80 -27.43 -16.41
C LYS A 379 50.29 -27.78 -17.79
N VAL A 380 51.23 -27.00 -18.32
CA VAL A 380 51.97 -27.39 -19.51
C VAL A 380 52.96 -28.49 -19.09
N PRO A 381 52.91 -29.71 -19.67
CA PRO A 381 53.82 -30.79 -19.31
C PRO A 381 55.28 -30.35 -19.45
N TRP A 382 56.13 -30.79 -18.51
CA TRP A 382 57.57 -30.50 -18.42
C TRP A 382 57.96 -29.05 -18.08
N LEU A 383 57.31 -28.04 -18.65
CA LEU A 383 57.58 -26.63 -18.36
C LEU A 383 57.10 -26.19 -16.98
N SER A 384 56.00 -26.76 -16.51
CA SER A 384 55.47 -26.53 -15.15
C SER A 384 56.34 -27.13 -14.02
N ALA A 385 57.31 -27.99 -14.34
CA ALA A 385 58.19 -28.65 -13.36
C ALA A 385 59.49 -27.88 -13.09
N ILE A 386 59.75 -26.78 -13.82
CA ILE A 386 60.97 -25.98 -13.65
C ILE A 386 60.90 -25.21 -12.33
N PRO A 387 61.87 -25.35 -11.40
CA PRO A 387 61.91 -24.55 -10.18
C PRO A 387 61.93 -23.04 -10.52
N PHE A 388 61.19 -22.23 -9.76
CA PHE A 388 61.03 -20.78 -9.93
C PHE A 388 60.28 -20.31 -11.19
N LEU A 389 60.42 -20.98 -12.34
CA LEU A 389 59.79 -20.58 -13.60
C LEU A 389 58.51 -21.37 -13.94
N GLY A 390 58.30 -22.53 -13.33
CA GLY A 390 57.18 -23.42 -13.60
C GLY A 390 55.80 -22.83 -13.24
N VAL A 391 55.77 -21.84 -12.34
CA VAL A 391 54.55 -21.10 -11.97
C VAL A 391 53.97 -20.33 -13.16
N LEU A 392 54.80 -19.89 -14.11
CA LEU A 392 54.34 -19.19 -15.33
C LEU A 392 53.65 -20.12 -16.34
N PHE A 393 53.84 -21.44 -16.18
CA PHE A 393 53.30 -22.48 -17.07
C PHE A 393 52.27 -23.37 -16.37
N ARG A 394 51.77 -22.91 -15.21
CA ARG A 394 50.66 -23.49 -14.47
C ARG A 394 49.56 -22.43 -14.37
N TRP A 395 48.34 -22.85 -14.65
CA TRP A 395 47.13 -22.08 -14.40
C TRP A 395 46.33 -22.81 -13.34
N ASP A 396 46.24 -22.20 -12.17
CA ASP A 396 45.38 -22.67 -11.09
C ASP A 396 44.07 -21.87 -11.17
N GLY A 397 42.96 -22.57 -11.31
CA GLY A 397 41.61 -22.02 -11.24
C GLY A 397 40.94 -22.56 -9.99
N ASP A 398 40.85 -21.72 -8.96
CA ASP A 398 40.04 -22.02 -7.78
C ASP A 398 38.62 -21.48 -8.00
N THR A 399 37.64 -22.37 -7.98
CA THR A 399 36.22 -22.04 -8.07
C THR A 399 35.58 -22.27 -6.72
N HIS A 400 35.21 -21.17 -6.06
CA HIS A 400 34.37 -21.17 -4.88
C HIS A 400 33.07 -20.46 -5.23
N ALA A 401 31.95 -21.19 -5.25
CA ALA A 401 30.64 -20.60 -5.39
C ALA A 401 29.69 -21.17 -4.33
N LYS A 402 28.98 -20.28 -3.63
CA LYS A 402 27.94 -20.65 -2.67
C LYS A 402 26.65 -19.97 -3.08
N SER A 403 25.59 -20.75 -3.26
CA SER A 403 24.25 -20.25 -3.50
C SER A 403 23.32 -20.75 -2.40
N GLN A 404 22.43 -19.88 -1.92
CA GLN A 404 21.41 -20.25 -0.97
C GLN A 404 20.04 -19.70 -1.37
N VAL A 405 18.99 -20.48 -1.16
CA VAL A 405 17.58 -20.09 -1.30
C VAL A 405 16.91 -20.27 0.05
N ASP A 406 16.34 -19.20 0.59
CA ASP A 406 15.65 -19.19 1.88
C ASP A 406 14.15 -18.97 1.66
N ILE A 407 13.32 -19.72 2.40
CA ILE A 407 11.86 -19.58 2.40
C ILE A 407 11.39 -19.06 3.75
N PHE A 408 10.53 -18.06 3.68
CA PHE A 408 9.89 -17.43 4.82
C PHE A 408 8.37 -17.52 4.67
N LEU A 409 7.69 -17.86 5.75
CA LEU A 409 6.24 -17.91 5.83
C LEU A 409 5.73 -17.06 6.97
N ARG A 410 4.61 -16.39 6.74
CA ARG A 410 3.81 -15.74 7.78
C ARG A 410 2.34 -16.06 7.54
N ILE A 411 1.64 -16.46 8.60
CA ILE A 411 0.22 -16.80 8.53
C ILE A 411 -0.57 -15.73 9.28
N ARG A 412 -1.60 -15.20 8.62
CA ARG A 412 -2.49 -14.17 9.18
C ARG A 412 -3.94 -14.58 8.96
N PRO A 413 -4.86 -14.14 9.83
CA PRO A 413 -6.29 -14.29 9.55
C PRO A 413 -6.63 -13.64 8.20
N GLY A 414 -7.41 -14.34 7.38
CA GLY A 414 -7.87 -13.86 6.09
C GLY A 414 -9.05 -12.89 6.24
N ALA A 415 -9.15 -11.97 5.29
CA ALA A 415 -10.30 -11.10 5.12
C ALA A 415 -11.06 -11.52 3.86
N LEU A 416 -12.39 -11.44 3.89
CA LEU A 416 -13.17 -11.44 2.66
C LEU A 416 -12.98 -10.05 2.03
N ASN A 417 -12.25 -9.99 0.92
CA ASN A 417 -12.23 -8.77 0.11
C ASN A 417 -13.57 -8.72 -0.64
N GLU A 418 -14.47 -7.82 -0.25
CA GLU A 418 -15.69 -7.53 -1.01
C GLU A 418 -15.40 -6.91 -2.39
N ASP A 419 -14.16 -6.48 -2.65
CA ASP A 419 -13.75 -5.76 -3.88
C ASP A 419 -13.00 -6.64 -4.91
N SER A 420 -13.28 -7.94 -5.03
CA SER A 420 -12.87 -8.65 -6.25
C SER A 420 -13.79 -8.20 -7.39
N PRO A 421 -13.32 -7.41 -8.38
CA PRO A 421 -14.16 -7.09 -9.53
C PRO A 421 -14.50 -8.41 -10.22
N ASP A 422 -15.78 -8.72 -10.23
CA ASP A 422 -16.32 -9.94 -10.79
C ASP A 422 -15.80 -10.17 -12.21
N THR A 423 -15.50 -11.44 -12.41
CA THR A 423 -15.20 -12.14 -13.64
C THR A 423 -15.90 -11.52 -14.86
N GLU A 424 -15.08 -10.96 -15.75
CA GLU A 424 -15.46 -10.55 -17.09
C GLU A 424 -16.30 -11.65 -17.76
N HIS A 425 -17.54 -11.30 -18.11
CA HIS A 425 -18.44 -12.14 -18.87
C HIS A 425 -17.72 -12.66 -20.13
N SER A 426 -17.57 -13.97 -20.24
CA SER A 426 -17.28 -14.60 -21.52
C SER A 426 -18.42 -14.28 -22.50
N PRO A 427 -18.15 -13.72 -23.69
CA PRO A 427 -19.18 -13.60 -24.70
C PRO A 427 -19.50 -15.00 -25.23
N GLU A 428 -20.74 -15.43 -25.03
CA GLU A 428 -21.33 -16.52 -25.78
C GLU A 428 -21.21 -16.20 -27.28
N THR A 429 -20.54 -17.10 -28.00
CA THR A 429 -20.42 -17.06 -29.44
C THR A 429 -21.75 -17.52 -30.04
N GLY A 430 -22.38 -16.62 -30.80
CA GLY A 430 -23.35 -16.97 -31.84
C GLY A 430 -22.65 -17.26 -33.16
#